data_AF-A0A7S1XWL4-F1
#
_entry.id   AF-A0A7S1XWL4-F1
#
_cell.length_a   1.000
_cell.length_b   1.000
_cell.length_c   1.000
_cell.angle_alpha   90.00
_cell.angle_beta   90.00
_cell.angle_gamma   90.00
#
_symmetry.space_group_name_H-M   'P 1'
#
loop_
_entity.id
_entity.type
_entity.pdbx_description
1 polymer ?
#
loop_
_entity_poly.entity_id
_entity_poly.type
_entity_poly.pdbx_seq_one_letter_code
_entity_poly.pdbx_strand_id
1 'polypeptide(L)'
;NPNPNPNPNPNSSPNPNALPNPNADPNSESACSALGLLHEAAILSVVRWRTPQRCPAHLGSELGSEPGRTFWGEIDPEPKLNEWLWEGSSTAWNSDVNPARLHSVYSILSAFGLGYAQVNTAYLFERADSMEGSALAAWPPAARRAVAKRYSALAADLQHPEAWLTLGNCAADGWEQGGCGSEASGEEDDFHCGRCLRRSLERWDVAAQLGEPEAQRNLGLVYGFGARPGGHDGVPVDRALATRYYEDCMAAEFPFNVPCMVELPFIRLAWAVDDLLAYAGAGRLCDMAWAKLPFCYEP
;
A
#
# COMPACT_ATOMS: atom_id res chain seq x y z
N ASN A 1 13.20 3.99 -78.32
CA ASN A 1 11.94 3.36 -77.87
C ASN A 1 12.27 2.10 -77.07
N PRO A 2 12.40 2.18 -75.73
CA PRO A 2 12.19 1.04 -74.88
C PRO A 2 10.96 1.24 -73.98
N ASN A 3 10.22 0.14 -73.89
CA ASN A 3 8.95 -0.07 -73.22
C ASN A 3 9.13 -0.16 -71.69
N PRO A 4 8.30 0.49 -70.86
CA PRO A 4 8.32 0.31 -69.40
C PRO A 4 7.25 -0.70 -68.90
N ASN A 5 7.37 -1.04 -67.61
CA ASN A 5 6.41 -1.70 -66.68
C ASN A 5 6.50 -3.24 -66.47
N PRO A 6 6.04 -3.79 -65.32
CA PRO A 6 6.20 -3.37 -63.90
C PRO A 6 6.43 -4.53 -62.88
N ASN A 7 6.61 -4.14 -61.61
CA ASN A 7 6.03 -4.71 -60.37
C ASN A 7 6.97 -5.44 -59.37
N PRO A 8 7.15 -4.91 -58.13
CA PRO A 8 7.67 -5.66 -56.99
C PRO A 8 6.54 -6.33 -56.19
N ASN A 9 6.79 -7.55 -55.73
CA ASN A 9 5.87 -8.39 -54.96
C ASN A 9 5.90 -8.04 -53.46
N PRO A 10 4.79 -7.63 -52.82
CA PRO A 10 4.72 -7.39 -51.39
C PRO A 10 4.06 -8.61 -50.73
N ASN A 11 4.79 -9.71 -50.55
CA ASN A 11 4.34 -10.84 -49.73
C ASN A 11 5.52 -11.76 -49.41
N SER A 12 6.21 -11.46 -48.31
CA SER A 12 7.04 -12.43 -47.60
C SER A 12 6.66 -12.39 -46.13
N SER A 13 5.86 -13.37 -45.70
CA SER A 13 5.64 -13.65 -44.28
C SER A 13 6.92 -14.23 -43.65
N PRO A 14 7.23 -13.92 -42.38
CA PRO A 14 8.42 -14.45 -41.72
C PRO A 14 8.29 -15.97 -41.50
N ASN A 15 9.39 -16.69 -41.74
CA ASN A 15 9.51 -18.13 -41.54
C ASN A 15 9.55 -18.45 -40.02
N PRO A 16 8.58 -19.18 -39.46
CA PRO A 16 8.52 -19.50 -38.02
C PRO A 16 9.59 -20.51 -37.55
N ASN A 17 10.44 -21.01 -38.45
CA ASN A 17 11.47 -22.02 -38.14
C ASN A 17 12.91 -21.49 -38.24
N ALA A 18 13.13 -20.17 -38.23
CA ALA A 18 14.48 -19.62 -38.19
C ALA A 18 15.10 -19.82 -36.79
N LEU A 19 16.10 -20.70 -36.70
CA LEU A 19 16.93 -20.88 -35.50
C LEU A 19 17.74 -19.60 -35.22
N PRO A 20 17.92 -19.22 -33.94
CA PRO A 20 18.60 -17.98 -33.59
C PRO A 20 20.08 -18.00 -33.99
N ASN A 21 20.54 -16.86 -34.49
CA ASN A 21 21.93 -16.61 -34.86
C ASN A 21 22.83 -16.63 -33.60
N PRO A 22 23.82 -17.53 -33.49
CA PRO A 22 24.67 -17.64 -32.31
C PRO A 22 25.68 -16.48 -32.14
N ASN A 23 25.66 -15.48 -33.03
CA ASN A 23 26.55 -14.31 -32.99
C ASN A 23 25.83 -13.00 -32.63
N ALA A 24 24.71 -13.06 -31.90
CA ALA A 24 24.07 -11.85 -31.38
C ALA A 24 24.88 -11.23 -30.22
N ASP A 25 25.04 -9.91 -30.28
CA ASP A 25 25.85 -9.06 -29.40
C ASP A 25 25.45 -9.24 -27.91
N PRO A 26 26.36 -9.59 -26.98
CA PRO A 26 26.02 -9.92 -25.59
C PRO A 26 25.58 -8.73 -24.71
N ASN A 27 25.46 -7.53 -25.27
CA ASN A 27 25.34 -6.29 -24.50
C ASN A 27 23.96 -5.61 -24.49
N SER A 28 22.88 -6.21 -25.01
CA SER A 28 21.57 -5.51 -25.07
C SER A 28 20.41 -6.05 -24.23
N GLU A 29 20.51 -7.20 -23.55
CA GLU A 29 19.39 -7.69 -22.68
C GLU A 29 19.82 -8.41 -21.38
N SER A 30 21.13 -8.54 -21.11
CA SER A 30 21.64 -9.37 -20.00
C SER A 30 21.69 -8.66 -18.63
N ALA A 31 21.66 -7.32 -18.59
CA ALA A 31 21.76 -6.56 -17.34
C ALA A 31 20.52 -6.70 -16.44
N CYS A 32 19.31 -6.73 -17.00
CA CYS A 32 18.08 -6.89 -16.23
C CYS A 32 17.88 -8.32 -15.72
N SER A 33 18.37 -9.32 -16.45
CA SER A 33 18.36 -10.74 -16.02
C SER A 33 19.37 -10.99 -14.88
N ALA A 34 20.53 -10.30 -14.91
CA ALA A 34 21.51 -10.35 -13.83
C ALA A 34 20.99 -9.69 -12.53
N LEU A 35 20.24 -8.59 -12.62
CA LEU A 35 19.56 -7.97 -11.49
C LEU A 35 18.51 -8.89 -10.85
N GLY A 36 17.74 -9.62 -11.65
CA GLY A 36 16.77 -10.62 -11.14
C GLY A 36 17.44 -11.76 -10.36
N LEU A 37 18.57 -12.26 -10.85
CA LEU A 37 19.36 -13.31 -10.18
C LEU A 37 20.06 -12.80 -8.91
N LEU A 38 20.51 -11.54 -8.90
CA LEU A 38 21.03 -10.89 -7.69
C LEU A 38 19.93 -10.69 -6.64
N HIS A 39 18.69 -10.43 -7.06
CA HIS A 39 17.52 -10.28 -6.18
C HIS A 39 17.16 -11.61 -5.50
N GLU A 40 17.11 -12.73 -6.25
CA GLU A 40 16.91 -14.06 -5.69
C GLU A 40 18.08 -14.49 -4.78
N ALA A 41 19.32 -14.19 -5.16
CA ALA A 41 20.50 -14.50 -4.34
C ALA A 41 20.56 -13.68 -3.04
N ALA A 42 20.09 -12.43 -3.06
CA ALA A 42 19.99 -11.59 -1.87
C ALA A 42 18.92 -12.11 -0.90
N ILE A 43 17.73 -12.48 -1.41
CA ILE A 43 16.67 -13.10 -0.59
C ILE A 43 17.14 -14.45 -0.02
N LEU A 44 17.76 -15.30 -0.84
CA LEU A 44 18.29 -16.58 -0.40
C LEU A 44 19.46 -16.44 0.60
N SER A 45 20.25 -15.37 0.53
CA SER A 45 21.33 -15.12 1.48
C SER A 45 20.79 -14.65 2.84
N VAL A 46 19.76 -13.80 2.87
CA VAL A 46 19.02 -13.46 4.11
C VAL A 46 18.39 -14.70 4.74
N VAL A 47 17.79 -15.59 3.93
CA VAL A 47 17.23 -16.87 4.39
C VAL A 47 18.32 -17.81 4.93
N ARG A 48 19.51 -17.83 4.32
CA ARG A 48 20.66 -18.66 4.78
C ARG A 48 21.23 -18.22 6.12
N TRP A 49 21.18 -16.92 6.41
CA TRP A 49 21.78 -16.34 7.63
C TRP A 49 21.04 -16.71 8.93
N ARG A 50 19.76 -17.11 8.87
CA ARG A 50 18.99 -17.51 10.06
C ARG A 50 19.02 -19.01 10.38
N THR A 51 19.63 -19.85 9.53
CA THR A 51 19.89 -21.26 9.87
C THR A 51 21.26 -21.41 10.54
N PRO A 52 21.38 -22.03 11.73
CA PRO A 52 22.68 -22.21 12.37
C PRO A 52 23.54 -23.16 11.55
N GLN A 53 24.55 -22.62 10.88
CA GLN A 53 25.59 -23.39 10.19
C GLN A 53 26.89 -23.28 10.99
N ARG A 54 27.54 -24.41 11.27
CA ARG A 54 28.92 -24.41 11.73
C ARG A 54 29.81 -24.00 10.56
N CYS A 55 30.56 -22.91 10.70
CA CYS A 55 31.56 -22.53 9.70
C CYS A 55 32.58 -23.66 9.50
N PRO A 56 32.97 -23.98 8.25
CA PRO A 56 34.14 -24.82 7.98
C PRO A 56 35.40 -24.14 8.50
N ALA A 57 36.27 -24.88 9.19
CA ALA A 57 37.41 -24.38 9.95
C ALA A 57 38.54 -23.68 9.13
N HIS A 58 38.37 -23.50 7.81
CA HIS A 58 39.44 -23.08 6.90
C HIS A 58 39.43 -21.59 6.55
N LEU A 59 38.49 -20.79 7.06
CA LEU A 59 38.37 -19.35 6.78
C LEU A 59 38.81 -18.42 7.94
N GLY A 60 39.38 -18.97 9.01
CA GLY A 60 39.72 -18.22 10.22
C GLY A 60 40.97 -17.32 10.17
N SER A 61 41.75 -17.32 9.08
CA SER A 61 43.06 -16.64 9.08
C SER A 61 43.06 -15.19 8.59
N GLU A 62 42.00 -14.68 7.96
CA GLU A 62 42.02 -13.33 7.37
C GLU A 62 41.33 -12.24 8.22
N LEU A 63 40.60 -12.61 9.28
CA LEU A 63 39.81 -11.65 10.08
C LEU A 63 40.24 -11.53 11.54
N GLY A 64 41.37 -12.12 11.94
CA GLY A 64 41.92 -11.95 13.29
C GLY A 64 40.97 -12.30 14.44
N SER A 65 40.03 -13.23 14.22
CA SER A 65 39.06 -13.65 15.22
C SER A 65 39.48 -14.96 15.88
N GLU A 66 39.38 -15.03 17.21
CA GLU A 66 39.59 -16.26 17.96
C GLU A 66 38.55 -17.31 17.56
N PRO A 67 38.94 -18.58 17.35
CA PRO A 67 38.00 -19.66 17.08
C PRO A 67 37.12 -19.89 18.31
N GLY A 68 35.82 -19.53 18.20
CA GLY A 68 34.82 -19.80 19.24
C GLY A 68 33.88 -18.65 19.58
N ARG A 69 34.05 -17.44 19.03
CA ARG A 69 33.07 -16.35 19.20
C ARG A 69 32.05 -16.33 18.05
N THR A 70 30.80 -16.66 18.35
CA THR A 70 29.66 -16.30 17.50
C THR A 70 29.48 -14.78 17.52
N PHE A 71 29.69 -14.15 16.37
CA PHE A 71 29.40 -12.73 16.17
C PHE A 71 27.91 -12.60 15.85
N TRP A 72 27.10 -12.20 16.83
CA TRP A 72 25.73 -11.73 16.60
C TRP A 72 25.80 -10.23 16.35
N GLY A 73 26.30 -9.84 15.18
CA GLY A 73 26.05 -8.51 14.66
C GLY A 73 24.65 -8.51 14.07
N GLU A 74 23.68 -8.02 14.83
CA GLU A 74 22.32 -7.77 14.36
C GLU A 74 22.40 -6.58 13.39
N ILE A 75 22.82 -6.86 12.15
CA ILE A 75 22.60 -5.93 11.05
C ILE A 75 21.13 -6.08 10.73
N ASP A 76 20.34 -5.08 11.12
CA ASP A 76 18.98 -4.94 10.64
C ASP A 76 19.02 -4.73 9.11
N PRO A 77 18.63 -5.73 8.29
CA PRO A 77 18.65 -5.58 6.85
C PRO A 77 17.48 -4.72 6.36
N GLU A 78 16.52 -4.37 7.24
CA GLU A 78 15.27 -3.69 6.88
C GLU A 78 15.49 -2.33 6.20
N PRO A 79 16.36 -1.41 6.65
CA PRO A 79 16.43 -0.08 6.06
C PRO A 79 16.87 -0.10 4.60
N LYS A 80 17.83 -0.98 4.24
CA LYS A 80 18.35 -1.08 2.87
C LYS A 80 17.45 -1.89 1.95
N LEU A 81 16.83 -2.96 2.46
CA LEU A 81 15.84 -3.71 1.69
C LEU A 81 14.62 -2.83 1.41
N ASN A 82 14.21 -2.01 2.39
CA ASN A 82 13.14 -1.04 2.25
C ASN A 82 13.51 0.09 1.30
N GLU A 83 14.70 0.67 1.39
CA GLU A 83 15.19 1.67 0.42
C GLU A 83 15.15 1.10 -1.00
N TRP A 84 15.61 -0.13 -1.22
CA TRP A 84 15.62 -0.76 -2.54
C TRP A 84 14.22 -1.10 -3.07
N LEU A 85 13.33 -1.61 -2.22
CA LEU A 85 11.95 -1.94 -2.59
C LEU A 85 11.10 -0.68 -2.76
N TRP A 86 11.34 0.34 -1.94
CA TRP A 86 10.64 1.62 -1.97
C TRP A 86 11.10 2.50 -3.12
N GLU A 87 12.40 2.64 -3.38
CA GLU A 87 12.92 3.35 -4.55
C GLU A 87 12.42 2.69 -5.84
N GLY A 88 12.37 1.36 -5.88
CA GLY A 88 11.77 0.61 -7.00
C GLY A 88 10.26 0.79 -7.17
N SER A 89 9.55 1.21 -6.13
CA SER A 89 8.08 1.41 -6.13
C SER A 89 7.65 2.88 -6.28
N SER A 90 8.45 3.83 -5.79
CA SER A 90 8.13 5.26 -5.71
C SER A 90 8.68 6.07 -6.89
N THR A 91 9.79 5.65 -7.50
CA THR A 91 10.24 6.20 -8.78
C THR A 91 9.45 5.55 -9.92
N ALA A 92 8.22 6.04 -10.09
CA ALA A 92 7.31 5.76 -11.20
C ALA A 92 7.35 4.30 -11.66
N TRP A 93 6.61 3.39 -10.97
CA TRP A 93 6.26 2.03 -11.40
C TRP A 93 6.80 1.74 -12.80
N ASN A 94 8.10 1.42 -12.87
CA ASN A 94 8.72 1.25 -14.17
C ASN A 94 7.92 0.12 -14.79
N SER A 95 7.48 0.27 -16.03
CA SER A 95 6.67 -0.74 -16.75
C SER A 95 7.25 -2.15 -16.68
N ASP A 96 8.52 -2.25 -16.29
CA ASP A 96 9.34 -3.44 -16.24
C ASP A 96 9.22 -4.22 -14.93
N VAL A 97 8.66 -3.64 -13.86
CA VAL A 97 8.50 -4.35 -12.58
C VAL A 97 7.21 -5.16 -12.61
N ASN A 98 7.36 -6.47 -12.87
CA ASN A 98 6.23 -7.40 -12.88
C ASN A 98 5.62 -7.53 -11.47
N PRO A 99 4.36 -7.11 -11.25
CA PRO A 99 3.72 -7.14 -9.92
C PRO A 99 3.61 -8.56 -9.35
N ALA A 100 3.53 -9.57 -10.21
CA ALA A 100 3.50 -10.97 -9.80
C ALA A 100 4.84 -11.43 -9.18
N ARG A 101 5.96 -10.89 -9.67
CA ARG A 101 7.29 -11.18 -9.08
C ARG A 101 7.43 -10.51 -7.72
N LEU A 102 7.02 -9.24 -7.61
CA LEU A 102 6.98 -8.54 -6.32
C LEU A 102 6.12 -9.28 -5.31
N HIS A 103 4.92 -9.73 -5.70
CA HIS A 103 4.04 -10.52 -4.85
C HIS A 103 4.73 -11.79 -4.33
N SER A 104 5.45 -12.54 -5.18
CA SER A 104 6.17 -13.74 -4.75
C SER A 104 7.25 -13.42 -3.72
N VAL A 105 8.02 -12.34 -3.93
CA VAL A 105 9.04 -11.87 -2.98
C VAL A 105 8.40 -11.49 -1.65
N TYR A 106 7.38 -10.63 -1.67
CA TYR A 106 6.73 -10.18 -0.45
C TYR A 106 5.99 -11.30 0.27
N SER A 107 5.41 -12.27 -0.44
CA SER A 107 4.76 -13.43 0.18
C SER A 107 5.77 -14.30 0.94
N ILE A 108 6.95 -14.52 0.36
CA ILE A 108 8.03 -15.26 1.04
C ILE A 108 8.47 -14.50 2.29
N LEU A 109 8.75 -13.20 2.17
CA LEU A 109 9.18 -12.36 3.29
C LEU A 109 8.10 -12.27 4.38
N SER A 110 6.83 -12.19 3.99
CA SER A 110 5.69 -12.17 4.91
C SER A 110 5.56 -13.47 5.71
N ALA A 111 5.89 -14.61 5.09
CA ALA A 111 5.91 -15.91 5.78
C ALA A 111 7.00 -15.99 6.86
N PHE A 112 8.02 -15.12 6.81
CA PHE A 112 9.01 -14.95 7.87
C PHE A 112 8.62 -13.94 8.95
N GLY A 113 7.40 -13.39 8.90
CA GLY A 113 6.89 -12.44 9.89
C GLY A 113 7.43 -11.02 9.73
N LEU A 114 7.91 -10.66 8.53
CA LEU A 114 8.33 -9.28 8.24
C LEU A 114 7.10 -8.43 7.96
N GLY A 115 6.73 -7.54 8.88
CA GLY A 115 5.48 -6.79 8.79
C GLY A 115 5.44 -5.81 7.62
N TYR A 116 6.55 -5.18 7.24
CA TYR A 116 6.62 -4.39 5.99
C TYR A 116 6.29 -5.21 4.74
N ALA A 117 6.73 -6.47 4.68
CA ALA A 117 6.40 -7.34 3.56
C ALA A 117 4.91 -7.68 3.55
N GLN A 118 4.29 -7.80 4.73
CA GLN A 118 2.86 -8.04 4.86
C GLN A 118 2.06 -6.81 4.41
N VAL A 119 2.43 -5.60 4.84
CA VAL A 119 1.83 -4.33 4.37
C VAL A 119 1.94 -4.20 2.85
N ASN A 120 3.13 -4.40 2.30
CA ASN A 120 3.36 -4.30 0.85
C ASN A 120 2.58 -5.37 0.08
N THR A 121 2.47 -6.59 0.61
CA THR A 121 1.62 -7.62 0.00
C THR A 121 0.16 -7.18 -0.01
N ALA A 122 -0.35 -6.66 1.10
CA ALA A 122 -1.72 -6.18 1.19
C ALA A 122 -2.01 -5.06 0.18
N TYR A 123 -1.12 -4.07 0.11
CA TYR A 123 -1.20 -2.96 -0.82
C TYR A 123 -1.20 -3.39 -2.29
N LEU A 124 -0.35 -4.37 -2.67
CA LEU A 124 -0.33 -4.91 -4.03
C LEU A 124 -1.67 -5.52 -4.44
N PHE A 125 -2.33 -6.22 -3.52
CA PHE A 125 -3.64 -6.82 -3.80
C PHE A 125 -4.77 -5.80 -3.87
N GLU A 126 -4.73 -4.77 -3.00
CA GLU A 126 -5.68 -3.66 -3.01
C GLU A 126 -5.62 -2.89 -4.33
N ARG A 127 -4.40 -2.59 -4.82
CA ARG A 127 -4.19 -1.80 -6.04
C ARG A 127 -4.15 -2.60 -7.34
N ALA A 128 -4.34 -3.92 -7.30
CA ALA A 128 -4.22 -4.76 -8.49
C ALA A 128 -5.19 -4.36 -9.61
N ASP A 129 -6.33 -3.72 -9.32
CA ASP A 129 -7.25 -3.18 -10.33
C ASP A 129 -6.63 -2.07 -11.18
N SER A 130 -5.75 -1.26 -10.58
CA SER A 130 -5.02 -0.20 -11.28
C SER A 130 -3.81 -0.72 -12.07
N MET A 131 -3.47 -2.00 -11.91
CA MET A 131 -2.34 -2.66 -12.56
C MET A 131 -2.82 -3.49 -13.76
N GLU A 132 -3.34 -2.82 -14.77
CA GLU A 132 -3.78 -3.46 -16.01
C GLU A 132 -2.68 -4.37 -16.58
N GLY A 133 -3.06 -5.60 -16.96
CA GLY A 133 -2.13 -6.60 -17.50
C GLY A 133 -1.32 -7.37 -16.44
N SER A 134 -1.45 -7.06 -15.16
CA SER A 134 -0.79 -7.84 -14.11
C SER A 134 -1.47 -9.19 -13.89
N ALA A 135 -0.71 -10.22 -13.52
CA ALA A 135 -1.29 -11.51 -13.12
C ALA A 135 -2.15 -11.40 -11.85
N LEU A 136 -1.93 -10.36 -11.03
CA LEU A 136 -2.76 -10.05 -9.87
C LEU A 136 -4.15 -9.58 -10.29
N ALA A 137 -4.26 -8.75 -11.33
CA ALA A 137 -5.55 -8.30 -11.86
C ALA A 137 -6.45 -9.46 -12.34
N ALA A 138 -5.86 -10.61 -12.71
CA ALA A 138 -6.61 -11.80 -13.08
C ALA A 138 -7.31 -12.49 -11.90
N TRP A 139 -6.97 -12.15 -10.64
CA TRP A 139 -7.63 -12.71 -9.47
C TRP A 139 -9.01 -12.06 -9.25
N PRO A 140 -10.03 -12.85 -8.86
CA PRO A 140 -11.34 -12.30 -8.50
C PRO A 140 -11.21 -11.19 -7.44
N PRO A 141 -11.91 -10.05 -7.57
CA PRO A 141 -11.81 -8.93 -6.61
C PRO A 141 -12.02 -9.35 -5.16
N ALA A 142 -12.95 -10.28 -4.90
CA ALA A 142 -13.21 -10.82 -3.57
C ALA A 142 -11.99 -11.59 -3.00
N ALA A 143 -11.30 -12.37 -3.83
CA ALA A 143 -10.11 -13.11 -3.41
C ALA A 143 -8.96 -12.16 -3.10
N ARG A 144 -8.77 -11.11 -3.90
CA ARG A 144 -7.73 -10.09 -3.65
C ARG A 144 -7.96 -9.36 -2.34
N ARG A 145 -9.19 -8.89 -2.11
CA ARG A 145 -9.58 -8.22 -0.86
C ARG A 145 -9.37 -9.12 0.36
N ALA A 146 -9.72 -10.41 0.25
CA ALA A 146 -9.50 -11.37 1.33
C ALA A 146 -8.01 -11.56 1.65
N VAL A 147 -7.14 -11.62 0.63
CA VAL A 147 -5.69 -11.72 0.84
C VAL A 147 -5.13 -10.42 1.42
N ALA A 148 -5.55 -9.26 0.90
CA ALA A 148 -5.14 -7.96 1.43
C ALA A 148 -5.50 -7.82 2.92
N LYS A 149 -6.76 -8.08 3.26
CA LYS A 149 -7.26 -8.09 4.64
C LYS A 149 -6.41 -8.99 5.56
N ARG A 150 -6.11 -10.21 5.12
CA ARG A 150 -5.31 -11.16 5.92
C ARG A 150 -3.89 -10.63 6.19
N TYR A 151 -3.23 -10.08 5.18
CA TYR A 151 -1.88 -9.54 5.37
C TYR A 151 -1.87 -8.24 6.18
N SER A 152 -2.87 -7.37 6.01
CA SER A 152 -3.03 -6.19 6.88
C SER A 152 -3.28 -6.61 8.33
N ALA A 153 -4.08 -7.65 8.58
CA ALA A 153 -4.27 -8.19 9.93
C ALA A 153 -2.96 -8.65 10.57
N LEU A 154 -2.17 -9.46 9.85
CA LEU A 154 -0.86 -9.92 10.32
C LEU A 154 0.11 -8.76 10.61
N ALA A 155 0.10 -7.73 9.76
CA ALA A 155 0.95 -6.56 9.96
C ALA A 155 0.47 -5.68 11.12
N ALA A 156 -0.86 -5.60 11.34
CA ALA A 156 -1.46 -4.87 12.46
C ALA A 156 -1.12 -5.52 13.80
N ASP A 157 -1.06 -6.86 13.87
CA ASP A 157 -0.58 -7.60 15.04
C ASP A 157 0.87 -7.23 15.41
N LEU A 158 1.67 -6.85 14.41
CA LEU A 158 3.04 -6.36 14.55
C LEU A 158 3.12 -4.84 14.79
N GLN A 159 1.98 -4.17 15.04
CA GLN A 159 1.89 -2.73 15.29
C GLN A 159 2.40 -1.87 14.13
N HIS A 160 2.23 -2.31 12.87
CA HIS A 160 2.52 -1.45 11.71
C HIS A 160 1.40 -0.41 11.51
N PRO A 161 1.72 0.91 11.52
CA PRO A 161 0.74 1.98 11.36
C PRO A 161 -0.08 1.86 10.07
N GLU A 162 0.58 1.55 8.95
CA GLU A 162 -0.05 1.47 7.63
C GLU A 162 -1.05 0.31 7.56
N ALA A 163 -0.79 -0.77 8.29
CA ALA A 163 -1.69 -1.91 8.35
C ALA A 163 -3.01 -1.53 9.05
N TRP A 164 -2.93 -0.81 10.17
CA TRP A 164 -4.08 -0.27 10.87
C TRP A 164 -4.84 0.74 10.02
N LEU A 165 -4.14 1.59 9.27
CA LEU A 165 -4.74 2.50 8.30
C LEU A 165 -5.51 1.75 7.22
N THR A 166 -4.90 0.73 6.58
CA THR A 166 -5.58 -0.09 5.55
C THR A 166 -6.82 -0.76 6.11
N LEU A 167 -6.76 -1.32 7.32
CA LEU A 167 -7.92 -1.93 7.96
C LEU A 167 -9.00 -0.89 8.30
N GLY A 168 -8.62 0.33 8.69
CA GLY A 168 -9.53 1.45 8.89
C GLY A 168 -10.25 1.81 7.59
N ASN A 169 -9.49 2.04 6.51
CA ASN A 169 -10.03 2.34 5.18
C ASN A 169 -10.97 1.23 4.68
N CYS A 170 -10.60 -0.03 4.89
CA CYS A 170 -11.41 -1.20 4.57
C CYS A 170 -12.78 -1.17 5.27
N ALA A 171 -12.81 -0.77 6.55
CA ALA A 171 -14.04 -0.60 7.32
C ALA A 171 -14.83 0.66 6.90
N ALA A 172 -14.18 1.74 6.48
CA ALA A 172 -14.86 2.94 5.98
C ALA A 172 -15.57 2.69 4.64
N ASP A 173 -14.88 2.04 3.70
CA ASP A 173 -15.38 1.85 2.33
C ASP A 173 -16.48 0.78 2.26
N GLY A 174 -16.39 -0.24 3.12
CA GLY A 174 -17.30 -1.40 3.08
C GLY A 174 -16.97 -2.34 1.94
N TRP A 175 -15.76 -2.90 1.95
CA TRP A 175 -15.29 -3.84 0.92
C TRP A 175 -16.15 -5.11 0.84
N GLU A 176 -16.85 -5.44 1.93
CA GLU A 176 -17.79 -6.55 2.04
C GLU A 176 -19.23 -6.03 2.13
N GLN A 177 -20.19 -6.77 1.55
CA GLN A 177 -21.62 -6.47 1.70
C GLN A 177 -22.03 -6.76 3.15
N GLY A 178 -22.07 -5.74 3.98
CA GLY A 178 -22.47 -5.82 5.38
C GLY A 178 -22.40 -4.45 6.05
N GLY A 179 -23.41 -4.09 6.83
CA GLY A 179 -23.39 -2.88 7.67
C GLY A 179 -22.76 -3.15 9.03
N CYS A 180 -22.46 -2.08 9.80
CA CYS A 180 -22.23 -2.19 11.25
C CYS A 180 -23.39 -2.96 11.90
N GLY A 181 -23.22 -4.23 12.25
CA GLY A 181 -24.20 -4.92 13.10
C GLY A 181 -24.52 -6.37 12.77
N SER A 182 -23.87 -7.01 11.79
CA SER A 182 -23.96 -8.48 11.69
C SER A 182 -23.09 -9.18 12.74
N GLU A 183 -23.12 -8.71 13.99
CA GLU A 183 -22.63 -9.44 15.18
C GLU A 183 -23.40 -10.77 15.37
N ALA A 184 -24.52 -10.94 14.65
CA ALA A 184 -25.37 -12.11 14.67
C ALA A 184 -24.70 -13.42 14.22
N SER A 185 -23.53 -13.40 13.55
CA SER A 185 -22.85 -14.64 13.17
C SER A 185 -22.01 -15.27 14.29
N GLY A 186 -21.78 -14.59 15.42
CA GLY A 186 -21.01 -15.14 16.55
C GLY A 186 -19.55 -15.49 16.23
N GLU A 187 -19.09 -15.15 15.04
CA GLU A 187 -17.71 -15.29 14.60
C GLU A 187 -17.09 -13.89 14.70
N GLU A 188 -16.45 -13.62 15.84
CA GLU A 188 -15.59 -12.46 16.08
C GLU A 188 -14.37 -12.56 15.16
N ASP A 189 -14.57 -12.31 13.87
CA ASP A 189 -13.45 -12.02 12.99
C ASP A 189 -13.15 -10.52 13.14
N ASP A 190 -12.21 -10.19 14.04
CA ASP A 190 -11.80 -8.83 14.44
C ASP A 190 -11.47 -7.91 13.24
N PHE A 191 -11.23 -8.50 12.08
CA PHE A 191 -10.82 -7.82 10.86
C PHE A 191 -11.95 -7.56 9.86
N HIS A 192 -13.21 -7.86 10.14
CA HIS A 192 -14.32 -7.65 9.20
C HIS A 192 -14.36 -6.24 8.57
N CYS A 193 -14.58 -6.18 7.24
CA CYS A 193 -14.58 -4.95 6.42
C CYS A 193 -15.96 -4.58 5.88
N GLY A 194 -17.01 -4.85 6.65
CA GLY A 194 -18.32 -4.22 6.44
C GLY A 194 -18.23 -2.72 6.70
N ARG A 195 -19.05 -1.93 5.99
CA ARG A 195 -19.07 -0.46 6.13
C ARG A 195 -19.42 -0.11 7.58
N CYS A 196 -18.42 0.32 8.34
CA CYS A 196 -18.59 0.60 9.74
C CYS A 196 -17.65 1.69 10.28
N LEU A 197 -18.19 2.91 10.45
CA LEU A 197 -17.39 4.05 10.85
C LEU A 197 -16.79 3.86 12.25
N ARG A 198 -17.51 3.23 13.18
CA ARG A 198 -16.99 2.95 14.53
C ARG A 198 -15.69 2.14 14.48
N ARG A 199 -15.66 1.04 13.71
CA ARG A 199 -14.45 0.22 13.55
C ARG A 199 -13.36 0.98 12.79
N SER A 200 -13.75 1.78 11.81
CA SER A 200 -12.81 2.65 11.10
C SER A 200 -12.12 3.62 12.05
N LEU A 201 -12.88 4.27 12.95
CA LEU A 201 -12.36 5.18 13.95
C LEU A 201 -11.43 4.49 14.94
N GLU A 202 -11.82 3.31 15.46
CA GLU A 202 -10.98 2.52 16.37
C GLU A 202 -9.62 2.20 15.72
N ARG A 203 -9.63 1.76 14.46
CA ARG A 203 -8.41 1.39 13.72
C ARG A 203 -7.57 2.60 13.32
N TRP A 204 -8.20 3.67 12.85
CA TRP A 204 -7.49 4.92 12.53
C TRP A 204 -6.90 5.55 13.78
N ASP A 205 -7.55 5.46 14.94
CA ASP A 205 -6.99 5.99 16.19
C ASP A 205 -5.71 5.25 16.58
N VAL A 206 -5.68 3.91 16.45
CA VAL A 206 -4.44 3.13 16.65
C VAL A 206 -3.36 3.55 15.65
N ALA A 207 -3.69 3.65 14.36
CA ALA A 207 -2.74 4.10 13.34
C ALA A 207 -2.20 5.52 13.62
N ALA A 208 -3.07 6.44 14.03
CA ALA A 208 -2.71 7.82 14.36
C ALA A 208 -1.80 7.89 15.58
N GLN A 209 -2.02 7.06 16.60
CA GLN A 209 -1.14 6.94 17.77
C GLN A 209 0.24 6.38 17.41
N LEU A 210 0.30 5.53 16.38
CA LEU A 210 1.55 5.02 15.78
C LEU A 210 2.22 6.02 14.84
N GLY A 211 1.67 7.23 14.69
CA GLY A 211 2.24 8.31 13.90
C GLY A 211 1.86 8.30 12.42
N GLU A 212 0.85 7.54 12.02
CA GLU A 212 0.39 7.49 10.62
C GLU A 212 -0.31 8.78 10.20
N PRO A 213 0.30 9.62 9.32
CA PRO A 213 -0.24 10.94 9.00
C PRO A 213 -1.58 10.85 8.26
N GLU A 214 -1.77 9.83 7.41
CA GLU A 214 -3.02 9.65 6.70
C GLU A 214 -4.17 9.26 7.63
N ALA A 215 -3.89 8.48 8.69
CA ALA A 215 -4.91 8.15 9.70
C ALA A 215 -5.30 9.39 10.52
N GLN A 216 -4.33 10.21 10.91
CA GLN A 216 -4.56 11.50 11.57
C GLN A 216 -5.43 12.41 10.70
N ARG A 217 -5.11 12.53 9.41
CA ARG A 217 -5.96 13.24 8.44
C ARG A 217 -7.39 12.72 8.42
N ASN A 218 -7.58 11.40 8.33
CA ASN A 218 -8.90 10.78 8.27
C ASN A 218 -9.72 11.06 9.54
N LEU A 219 -9.11 10.96 10.72
CA LEU A 219 -9.75 11.34 11.99
C LEU A 219 -10.10 12.84 12.02
N GLY A 220 -9.19 13.68 11.54
CA GLY A 220 -9.41 15.12 11.38
C GLY A 220 -10.66 15.43 10.56
N LEU A 221 -10.85 14.74 9.43
CA LEU A 221 -12.04 14.88 8.59
C LEU A 221 -13.31 14.43 9.33
N VAL A 222 -13.29 13.25 9.96
CA VAL A 222 -14.47 12.70 10.62
C VAL A 222 -14.91 13.56 11.81
N TYR A 223 -14.00 13.95 12.70
CA TYR A 223 -14.35 14.84 13.81
C TYR A 223 -14.67 16.27 13.34
N GLY A 224 -14.10 16.70 12.22
CA GLY A 224 -14.29 18.05 11.70
C GLY A 224 -15.68 18.31 11.13
N PHE A 225 -16.28 17.30 10.51
CA PHE A 225 -17.62 17.40 9.91
C PHE A 225 -18.68 16.59 10.65
N GLY A 226 -18.27 15.68 11.53
CA GLY A 226 -19.14 14.72 12.19
C GLY A 226 -19.73 13.71 11.20
N ALA A 227 -20.47 12.74 11.72
CA ALA A 227 -21.38 11.94 10.89
C ALA A 227 -22.76 12.63 10.89
N ARG A 228 -23.39 12.75 9.71
CA ARG A 228 -24.70 13.41 9.57
C ARG A 228 -25.73 12.75 10.52
N PRO A 229 -26.62 13.52 11.16
CA PRO A 229 -27.76 12.97 11.89
C PRO A 229 -28.61 12.11 10.95
N GLY A 230 -28.76 10.82 11.23
CA GLY A 230 -29.44 9.84 10.37
C GLY A 230 -28.52 8.89 9.61
N GLY A 231 -27.21 9.12 9.62
CA GLY A 231 -26.20 8.11 9.30
C GLY A 231 -25.94 7.21 10.53
N HIS A 232 -25.55 5.96 10.29
CA HIS A 232 -25.54 4.90 11.30
C HIS A 232 -24.58 5.09 12.49
N ASP A 233 -23.67 6.07 12.46
CA ASP A 233 -22.52 6.06 13.39
C ASP A 233 -22.35 7.33 14.27
N GLY A 234 -23.19 8.36 14.11
CA GLY A 234 -23.44 9.38 15.14
C GLY A 234 -22.26 10.18 15.70
N VAL A 235 -21.13 10.30 14.98
CA VAL A 235 -19.93 11.00 15.47
C VAL A 235 -20.22 12.50 15.63
N PRO A 236 -20.10 13.06 16.85
CA PRO A 236 -20.32 14.49 17.06
C PRO A 236 -19.20 15.31 16.42
N VAL A 237 -19.54 16.50 15.95
CA VAL A 237 -18.56 17.47 15.46
C VAL A 237 -17.70 17.95 16.63
N ASP A 238 -16.39 17.77 16.51
CA ASP A 238 -15.37 18.30 17.41
C ASP A 238 -14.26 18.97 16.59
N ARG A 239 -14.44 20.27 16.30
CA ARG A 239 -13.49 21.08 15.51
C ARG A 239 -12.13 21.22 16.20
N ALA A 240 -12.10 21.19 17.54
CA ALA A 240 -10.86 21.32 18.29
C ALA A 240 -10.04 20.03 18.17
N LEU A 241 -10.68 18.87 18.36
CA LEU A 241 -10.05 17.57 18.16
C LEU A 241 -9.60 17.38 16.70
N ALA A 242 -10.45 17.74 15.74
CA ALA A 242 -10.10 17.70 14.32
C ALA A 242 -8.86 18.54 14.00
N THR A 243 -8.77 19.75 14.56
CA THR A 243 -7.61 20.63 14.39
C THR A 243 -6.33 19.99 14.93
N ARG A 244 -6.40 19.33 16.09
CA ARG A 244 -5.24 18.64 16.68
C ARG A 244 -4.72 17.52 15.77
N TYR A 245 -5.61 16.66 15.28
CA TYR A 245 -5.19 15.60 14.35
C TYR A 245 -4.56 16.16 13.06
N TYR A 246 -5.08 17.27 12.52
CA TYR A 246 -4.44 17.93 11.39
C TYR A 246 -3.08 18.53 11.74
N GLU A 247 -2.92 19.09 12.93
CA GLU A 247 -1.63 19.62 13.41
C GLU A 247 -0.60 18.50 13.59
N ASP A 248 -1.00 17.36 14.15
CA ASP A 248 -0.17 16.16 14.26
C ASP A 248 0.24 15.65 12.86
N CYS A 249 -0.70 15.60 11.92
CA CYS A 249 -0.42 15.20 10.53
C CYS A 249 0.53 16.18 9.82
N MET A 250 0.41 17.48 10.08
CA MET A 250 1.32 18.49 9.52
C MET A 250 2.75 18.36 10.07
N ALA A 251 2.92 17.79 11.27
CA ALA A 251 4.22 17.54 11.87
C ALA A 251 4.97 16.34 11.26
N ALA A 252 4.29 15.53 10.43
CA ALA A 252 4.91 14.44 9.70
C ALA A 252 5.94 14.92 8.66
N GLU A 253 6.78 14.00 8.20
CA GLU A 253 7.78 14.29 7.17
C GLU A 253 7.12 14.52 5.79
N PHE A 254 7.73 15.38 4.98
CA PHE A 254 7.35 15.53 3.58
C PHE A 254 7.61 14.22 2.81
N PRO A 255 6.70 13.77 1.92
CA PRO A 255 5.50 14.46 1.43
C PRO A 255 4.22 14.14 2.19
N PHE A 256 4.27 13.32 3.24
CA PHE A 256 3.07 12.79 3.91
C PHE A 256 2.25 13.89 4.62
N ASN A 257 2.88 14.99 5.03
CA ASN A 257 2.19 16.14 5.63
C ASN A 257 1.48 17.07 4.63
N VAL A 258 1.74 16.93 3.32
CA VAL A 258 1.24 17.87 2.30
C VAL A 258 -0.30 17.92 2.25
N PRO A 259 -1.04 16.79 2.22
CA PRO A 259 -2.50 16.83 2.24
C PRO A 259 -3.04 17.65 3.42
N CYS A 260 -2.47 17.49 4.61
CA CYS A 260 -2.91 18.17 5.83
C CYS A 260 -2.63 19.67 5.83
N MET A 261 -1.47 20.08 5.31
CA MET A 261 -1.14 21.51 5.14
C MET A 261 -2.11 22.22 4.18
N VAL A 262 -2.58 21.51 3.15
CA VAL A 262 -3.51 22.06 2.16
C VAL A 262 -4.95 22.06 2.69
N GLU A 263 -5.41 20.97 3.29
CA GLU A 263 -6.80 20.77 3.68
C GLU A 263 -7.23 21.59 4.89
N LEU A 264 -6.39 21.71 5.93
CA LEU A 264 -6.77 22.39 7.18
C LEU A 264 -7.25 23.84 6.96
N PRO A 265 -6.59 24.69 6.14
CA PRO A 265 -7.11 26.00 5.78
C PRO A 265 -8.51 25.97 5.14
N PHE A 266 -8.78 25.04 4.24
CA PHE A 266 -10.10 24.91 3.60
C PHE A 266 -11.17 24.46 4.59
N ILE A 267 -10.84 23.54 5.49
CA ILE A 267 -11.74 23.06 6.53
C ILE A 267 -12.08 24.20 7.50
N ARG A 268 -11.08 24.97 7.94
CA ARG A 268 -11.31 26.15 8.79
C ARG A 268 -12.17 27.20 8.10
N LEU A 269 -11.96 27.42 6.80
CA LEU A 269 -12.82 28.29 6.00
C LEU A 269 -14.26 27.75 5.96
N ALA A 270 -14.46 26.46 5.69
CA ALA A 270 -15.78 25.84 5.64
C ALA A 270 -16.53 25.98 6.97
N TRP A 271 -15.85 25.76 8.11
CA TRP A 271 -16.41 25.99 9.44
C TRP A 271 -16.81 27.45 9.68
N ALA A 272 -15.98 28.40 9.25
CA ALA A 272 -16.29 29.82 9.38
C ALA A 272 -17.52 30.22 8.55
N VAL A 273 -17.70 29.64 7.35
CA VAL A 273 -18.91 29.88 6.56
C VAL A 273 -20.13 29.23 7.22
N ASP A 274 -20.01 28.03 7.78
CA ASP A 274 -21.10 27.37 8.51
C ASP A 274 -21.56 28.20 9.71
N ASP A 275 -20.62 28.78 10.46
CA ASP A 275 -20.92 29.69 11.58
C ASP A 275 -21.62 30.97 11.12
N LEU A 276 -21.18 31.55 9.99
CA LEU A 276 -21.82 32.74 9.40
C LEU A 276 -23.25 32.46 8.96
N LEU A 277 -23.51 31.31 8.35
CA LEU A 277 -24.86 30.93 7.94
C LEU A 277 -25.77 30.66 9.13
N ALA A 278 -25.27 29.94 10.13
CA ALA A 278 -25.98 29.71 11.38
C ALA A 278 -26.34 31.03 12.06
N TYR A 279 -25.42 31.99 12.09
CA TYR A 279 -25.68 33.34 12.60
C TYR A 279 -26.74 34.11 11.79
N ALA A 280 -26.75 33.94 10.47
CA ALA A 280 -27.73 34.56 9.58
C ALA A 280 -29.12 33.92 9.64
N GLY A 281 -29.32 32.83 10.40
CA GLY A 281 -30.55 32.04 10.39
C GLY A 281 -30.78 31.29 9.08
N ALA A 282 -29.78 31.25 8.20
CA ALA A 282 -29.76 30.31 7.09
C ALA A 282 -29.41 28.93 7.68
N GLY A 283 -30.12 27.88 7.28
CA GLY A 283 -29.75 26.50 7.66
C GLY A 283 -28.27 26.22 7.38
N ARG A 284 -27.71 25.18 8.02
CA ARG A 284 -26.28 24.87 7.90
C ARG A 284 -25.89 24.65 6.44
N LEU A 285 -24.65 25.00 6.10
CA LEU A 285 -24.08 24.73 4.77
C LEU A 285 -24.15 23.23 4.44
N CYS A 286 -24.02 22.41 5.49
CA CYS A 286 -24.16 20.97 5.46
C CYS A 286 -25.50 20.48 4.88
N ASP A 287 -26.57 21.26 5.02
CA ASP A 287 -27.89 20.89 4.53
C ASP A 287 -28.11 21.33 3.07
N MET A 288 -27.38 22.36 2.62
CA MET A 288 -27.63 23.01 1.32
C MET A 288 -26.66 22.60 0.19
N ALA A 289 -25.40 22.26 0.48
CA ALA A 289 -24.36 22.16 -0.55
C ALA A 289 -23.82 20.74 -0.82
N TRP A 290 -24.20 19.73 -0.03
CA TRP A 290 -23.50 18.44 0.00
C TRP A 290 -23.94 17.38 -1.02
N ALA A 291 -24.87 17.70 -1.93
CA ALA A 291 -25.29 16.76 -2.99
C ALA A 291 -24.31 16.62 -4.18
N LYS A 292 -23.16 17.33 -4.17
CA LYS A 292 -22.24 17.37 -5.34
C LYS A 292 -20.76 17.15 -5.03
N LEU A 293 -20.37 16.91 -3.78
CA LEU A 293 -18.98 16.59 -3.44
C LEU A 293 -18.81 15.06 -3.30
N PRO A 294 -17.75 14.46 -3.89
CA PRO A 294 -17.58 13.00 -4.00
C PRO A 294 -17.34 12.27 -2.67
N PHE A 295 -17.25 12.99 -1.55
CA PHE A 295 -16.99 12.42 -0.22
C PHE A 295 -18.26 12.22 0.62
N CYS A 296 -19.45 12.39 0.02
CA CYS A 296 -20.71 12.10 0.70
C CYS A 296 -21.52 11.07 -0.09
N TYR A 297 -21.55 9.86 0.46
CA TYR A 297 -22.44 8.80 0.01
C TYR A 297 -23.89 9.18 0.31
N GLU A 298 -24.74 9.16 -0.72
CA GLU A 298 -26.19 9.03 -0.55
C GLU A 298 -26.52 7.63 0.01
N PRO A 299 -27.60 7.49 0.80
CA PRO A 299 -28.11 6.18 1.21
C PRO A 299 -28.56 5.31 0.04
#